data_AF-G2G1S9-F1
#
_entry.id   AF-G2G1S9-F1
#
_cell.length_a   1.000
_cell.length_b   1.000
_cell.length_c   1.000
_cell.angle_alpha   90.00
_cell.angle_beta   90.00
_cell.angle_gamma   90.00
#
_symmetry.space_group_name_H-M   'P 1'
#
loop_
_entity.id
_entity.type
_entity.pdbx_description
1 polymer ?
#
loop_
_entity_poly.entity_id
_entity_poly.type
_entity_poly.pdbx_seq_one_letter_code
_entity_poly.pdbx_strand_id
1 'polypeptide(L)'
;MKPTREIIGLRIISISDGIQVGVVKDLVLNPQGKTLDFIIIDQPTDYLGAKVIAFKDVLGLGEFAITIPHPGVIQDVAQNIEAQNLLKQDTRVLGTQVLTKKGQLIGEVKEVLIDEETGLIAACLFESDDETHEVGAEQIITLGKELLIVEGASSHPTNDVMEFSLQDPIQTPVAIDLIEETESAREIELVTELDFVVEPETTQEPEPVGERETGFNLFEQRQLQYFIDKVVEKDIVLDNGEILRAGERITSNVVNQIMTRSTLMEVTSHLQKN
;
A
#
# COMPACT_ATOMS: atom_id res chain seq x y z
N MET A 1 1.35 -2.73 19.80
CA MET A 1 1.81 -1.35 19.48
C MET A 1 3.31 -1.31 19.60
N LYS A 2 4.02 -0.78 18.60
CA LYS A 2 5.48 -0.68 18.56
C LYS A 2 5.94 0.76 18.41
N PRO A 3 6.97 1.20 19.16
CA PRO A 3 7.56 2.52 18.97
C PRO A 3 8.34 2.58 17.65
N THR A 4 8.24 3.69 16.93
CA THR A 4 8.92 3.89 15.65
C THR A 4 10.43 3.67 15.73
N ARG A 5 11.07 4.05 16.84
CA ARG A 5 12.52 3.84 17.05
C ARG A 5 12.93 2.38 17.14
N GLU A 6 12.04 1.48 17.57
CA GLU A 6 12.31 0.04 17.54
C GLU A 6 12.16 -0.54 16.14
N ILE A 7 11.33 0.05 15.29
CA ILE A 7 11.11 -0.38 13.91
C ILE A 7 12.30 0.03 13.04
N ILE A 8 12.85 1.22 13.27
CA ILE A 8 14.05 1.72 12.59
C ILE A 8 15.26 0.83 12.94
N GLY A 9 15.96 0.33 11.91
CA GLY A 9 17.08 -0.59 12.07
C GLY A 9 16.70 -2.07 12.12
N LEU A 10 15.42 -2.43 12.09
CA LEU A 10 15.01 -3.82 11.95
C LEU A 10 15.40 -4.39 10.58
N ARG A 11 15.71 -5.68 10.58
CA ARG A 11 15.96 -6.41 9.34
C ARG A 11 14.65 -6.69 8.64
N ILE A 12 14.65 -6.61 7.31
CA ILE A 12 13.51 -6.97 6.48
C ILE A 12 13.78 -8.35 5.88
N ILE A 13 12.89 -9.30 6.10
CA ILE A 13 13.03 -10.70 5.69
C ILE A 13 11.90 -11.08 4.73
N SER A 14 12.27 -11.66 3.59
CA SER A 14 11.31 -12.29 2.67
C SER A 14 10.91 -13.66 3.20
N ILE A 15 9.61 -13.91 3.37
CA ILE A 15 9.10 -15.24 3.76
C ILE A 15 9.28 -16.25 2.64
N SER A 16 9.06 -15.85 1.38
CA SER A 16 9.17 -16.78 0.23
C SER A 16 10.61 -17.26 -0.01
N ASP A 17 11.58 -16.36 0.16
CA ASP A 17 12.99 -16.65 -0.14
C ASP A 17 13.81 -17.02 1.11
N GLY A 18 13.31 -16.71 2.31
CA GLY A 18 14.03 -16.92 3.57
C GLY A 18 15.29 -16.06 3.72
N ILE A 19 15.42 -14.98 2.94
CA ILE A 19 16.60 -14.11 2.93
C ILE A 19 16.29 -12.72 3.50
N GLN A 20 17.31 -12.09 4.08
CA GLN A 20 17.26 -10.68 4.43
C GLN A 20 17.38 -9.84 3.15
N VAL A 21 16.38 -9.00 2.89
CA VAL A 21 16.33 -8.13 1.72
C VAL A 21 16.92 -6.74 2.00
N GLY A 22 16.99 -6.32 3.27
CA GLY A 22 17.50 -5.01 3.64
C GLY A 22 17.33 -4.72 5.13
N VAL A 23 17.53 -3.46 5.49
CA VAL A 23 17.33 -2.91 6.84
C VAL A 23 16.43 -1.69 6.76
N VAL A 24 15.56 -1.49 7.74
CA VAL A 24 14.72 -0.29 7.83
C VAL A 24 15.60 0.92 8.08
N LYS A 25 15.55 1.89 7.16
CA LYS A 25 16.27 3.16 7.25
C LYS A 25 15.44 4.22 7.96
N ASP A 26 14.19 4.35 7.54
CA ASP A 26 13.27 5.38 8.01
C ASP A 26 11.82 4.98 7.69
N LEU A 27 10.87 5.74 8.23
CA LEU A 27 9.44 5.48 8.12
C LEU A 27 8.73 6.70 7.53
N VAL A 28 7.76 6.46 6.65
CA VAL A 28 6.97 7.51 5.99
C VAL A 28 5.55 7.45 6.52
N LEU A 29 5.22 8.42 7.38
CA LEU A 29 3.90 8.57 7.98
C LEU A 29 3.04 9.50 7.11
N ASN A 30 1.77 9.13 6.94
CA ASN A 30 0.78 9.94 6.26
C ASN A 30 -0.01 10.77 7.28
N PRO A 31 0.13 12.11 7.27
CA PRO A 31 -0.60 12.98 8.22
C PRO A 31 -2.11 12.99 8.02
N GLN A 32 -2.58 12.77 6.79
CA GLN A 32 -4.01 12.78 6.46
C GLN A 32 -4.70 11.52 6.99
N GLY A 33 -4.06 10.36 6.79
CA GLY A 33 -4.56 9.07 7.24
C GLY A 33 -4.21 8.70 8.68
N LYS A 34 -3.21 9.38 9.27
CA LYS A 34 -2.56 8.97 10.53
C LYS A 34 -2.06 7.52 10.48
N THR A 35 -1.55 7.13 9.32
CA THR A 35 -1.08 5.78 9.01
C THR A 35 0.41 5.79 8.68
N LEU A 36 1.07 4.67 8.92
CA LEU A 36 2.34 4.33 8.31
C LEU A 36 2.06 3.82 6.90
N ASP A 37 2.38 4.60 5.87
CA ASP A 37 2.09 4.23 4.49
C ASP A 37 3.28 3.50 3.85
N PHE A 38 4.51 3.98 4.11
CA PHE A 38 5.71 3.42 3.52
C PHE A 38 6.86 3.28 4.52
N ILE A 39 7.70 2.28 4.29
CA ILE A 39 8.93 2.00 5.03
C ILE A 39 10.10 2.16 4.07
N ILE A 40 11.05 3.05 4.39
CA ILE A 40 12.26 3.24 3.60
C ILE A 40 13.27 2.17 3.98
N ILE A 41 13.86 1.53 2.97
CA ILE A 41 14.85 0.46 3.15
C ILE A 41 16.23 0.97 2.77
N ASP A 42 17.24 0.51 3.50
CA ASP A 42 18.63 0.58 3.11
C ASP A 42 19.10 -0.83 2.67
N GLN A 43 19.51 -0.96 1.41
CA GLN A 43 20.18 -2.14 0.89
C GLN A 43 21.66 -1.83 0.65
N PRO A 44 22.57 -2.80 0.87
CA PRO A 44 23.99 -2.61 0.61
C PRO A 44 24.33 -2.28 -0.85
N THR A 45 23.39 -2.48 -1.78
CA THR A 45 23.53 -2.18 -3.22
C THR A 45 22.81 -0.87 -3.62
N ASP A 46 22.23 -0.10 -2.68
CA ASP A 46 21.47 1.14 -2.94
C ASP A 46 22.37 2.35 -3.30
N TYR A 47 23.05 2.27 -4.46
CA TYR A 47 23.77 3.40 -5.04
C TYR A 47 22.89 4.33 -5.88
N LEU A 48 21.65 3.92 -6.21
CA LEU A 48 20.84 4.52 -7.29
C LEU A 48 19.36 4.75 -6.93
N GLY A 49 19.07 5.19 -5.71
CA GLY A 49 17.72 5.65 -5.34
C GLY A 49 17.24 5.08 -4.02
N ALA A 50 16.26 5.75 -3.41
CA ALA A 50 15.62 5.25 -2.21
C ALA A 50 14.58 4.18 -2.58
N LYS A 51 14.58 3.07 -1.84
CA LYS A 51 13.58 2.00 -1.97
C LYS A 51 12.60 2.06 -0.82
N VAL A 52 11.35 1.72 -1.11
CA VAL A 52 10.25 1.72 -0.15
C VAL A 52 9.44 0.44 -0.23
N ILE A 53 8.87 0.02 0.89
CA ILE A 53 7.81 -1.00 0.99
C ILE A 53 6.56 -0.30 1.48
N ALA A 54 5.41 -0.57 0.86
CA ALA A 54 4.15 -0.11 1.39
C ALA A 54 3.75 -0.96 2.61
N PHE A 55 3.19 -0.34 3.66
CA PHE A 55 2.82 -1.06 4.88
C PHE A 55 1.83 -2.21 4.61
N LYS A 56 0.92 -2.04 3.66
CA LYS A 56 0.00 -3.09 3.18
C LYS A 56 0.69 -4.38 2.70
N ASP A 57 1.95 -4.29 2.29
CA ASP A 57 2.74 -5.43 1.81
C ASP A 57 3.58 -6.05 2.93
N VAL A 58 3.52 -5.50 4.15
CA VAL A 58 4.15 -6.05 5.36
C VAL A 58 3.21 -7.09 5.97
N LEU A 59 3.73 -8.27 6.23
CA LEU A 59 2.96 -9.37 6.83
C LEU A 59 3.04 -9.37 8.36
N GLY A 60 4.12 -8.81 8.91
CA GLY A 60 4.29 -8.75 10.35
C GLY A 60 5.48 -7.87 10.76
N LEU A 61 5.25 -7.10 11.82
CA LEU A 61 6.25 -6.28 12.51
C LEU A 61 6.69 -6.99 13.80
N GLY A 62 7.75 -7.78 13.74
CA GLY A 62 8.31 -8.46 14.91
C GLY A 62 9.30 -7.61 15.71
N GLU A 63 9.75 -8.11 16.85
CA GLU A 63 10.84 -7.47 17.63
C GLU A 63 12.21 -7.58 16.95
N PHE A 64 12.40 -8.61 16.13
CA PHE A 64 13.69 -8.91 15.51
C PHE A 64 13.76 -8.52 14.04
N ALA A 65 12.63 -8.59 13.33
CA ALA A 65 12.55 -8.37 11.91
C ALA A 65 11.12 -8.01 11.47
N ILE A 66 11.06 -7.29 10.35
CA ILE A 66 9.86 -7.08 9.55
C ILE A 66 9.81 -8.18 8.50
N THR A 67 8.64 -8.76 8.30
CA THR A 67 8.44 -9.82 7.30
C THR A 67 7.61 -9.32 6.12
N ILE A 68 8.03 -9.69 4.92
CA ILE A 68 7.34 -9.39 3.65
C ILE A 68 7.12 -10.68 2.87
N PRO A 69 6.11 -10.76 1.98
CA PRO A 69 5.83 -12.00 1.25
C PRO A 69 7.01 -12.37 0.33
N HIS A 70 7.49 -11.41 -0.47
CA HIS A 70 8.57 -11.60 -1.45
C HIS A 70 9.30 -10.27 -1.74
N PRO A 71 10.57 -10.26 -2.19
CA PRO A 71 11.31 -9.03 -2.50
C PRO A 71 10.69 -8.19 -3.62
N GLY A 72 9.82 -8.77 -4.46
CA GLY A 72 9.09 -8.05 -5.49
C GLY A 72 8.12 -6.97 -5.00
N VAL A 73 7.83 -6.89 -3.69
CA VAL A 73 7.01 -5.78 -3.13
C VAL A 73 7.82 -4.51 -2.91
N ILE A 74 9.14 -4.58 -2.99
CA ILE A 74 10.02 -3.42 -2.83
C ILE A 74 9.91 -2.55 -4.08
N GLN A 75 9.49 -1.31 -3.88
CA GLN A 75 9.27 -0.33 -4.94
C GLN A 75 10.35 0.75 -4.90
N ASP A 76 10.70 1.27 -6.07
CA ASP A 76 11.55 2.44 -6.16
C ASP A 76 10.72 3.70 -5.89
N VAL A 77 11.21 4.57 -5.00
CA VAL A 77 10.57 5.88 -4.74
C VAL A 77 10.41 6.67 -6.04
N ALA A 78 11.31 6.52 -7.01
CA ALA A 78 11.21 7.19 -8.30
C ALA A 78 9.95 6.80 -9.11
N GLN A 79 9.40 5.60 -8.89
CA GLN A 79 8.22 5.09 -9.60
C GLN A 79 6.92 5.29 -8.81
N ASN A 80 7.01 5.59 -7.51
CA ASN A 80 5.84 5.77 -6.64
C ASN A 80 5.59 7.27 -6.36
N ILE A 81 4.56 7.83 -7.00
CA ILE A 81 4.19 9.26 -6.88
C ILE A 81 3.74 9.60 -5.45
N GLU A 82 3.03 8.70 -4.78
CA GLU A 82 2.55 8.91 -3.40
C GLU A 82 3.72 8.98 -2.43
N ALA A 83 4.66 8.04 -2.51
CA ALA A 83 5.88 8.06 -1.72
C ALA A 83 6.68 9.34 -1.95
N GLN A 84 6.81 9.81 -3.20
CA GLN A 84 7.46 11.09 -3.48
C GLN A 84 6.74 12.28 -2.86
N ASN A 85 5.41 12.28 -2.90
CA ASN A 85 4.62 13.37 -2.34
C ASN A 85 4.78 13.43 -0.82
N LEU A 86 4.69 12.29 -0.13
CA LEU A 86 4.89 12.21 1.31
C LEU A 86 6.31 12.59 1.73
N LEU A 87 7.32 12.15 0.97
CA LEU A 87 8.72 12.52 1.21
C LEU A 87 8.99 14.01 0.95
N LYS A 88 8.38 14.60 -0.08
CA LYS A 88 8.48 16.05 -0.36
C LYS A 88 7.79 16.89 0.71
N GLN A 89 6.68 16.39 1.27
CA GLN A 89 6.01 17.05 2.39
C GLN A 89 6.90 17.08 3.63
N ASP A 90 7.84 16.12 3.77
CA ASP A 90 8.79 16.02 4.89
C ASP A 90 8.03 16.16 6.22
N THR A 91 6.91 15.43 6.30
CA THR A 91 6.07 15.41 7.49
C THR A 91 6.73 14.48 8.49
N ARG A 92 7.77 14.98 9.15
CA ARG A 92 8.36 14.33 10.32
C ARG A 92 7.41 14.55 11.47
N VAL A 93 6.79 13.48 11.96
CA VAL A 93 5.97 13.55 13.17
C VAL A 93 6.87 13.69 14.41
N LEU A 94 8.05 13.08 14.37
CA LEU A 94 9.09 13.22 15.38
C LEU A 94 9.67 14.64 15.38
N GLY A 95 9.73 15.27 16.55
CA GLY A 95 10.21 16.64 16.74
C GLY A 95 9.16 17.73 16.49
N THR A 96 7.90 17.37 16.24
CA THR A 96 6.82 18.36 16.07
C THR A 96 6.40 18.97 17.40
N GLN A 97 6.02 20.25 17.36
CA GLN A 97 5.50 20.96 18.52
C GLN A 97 4.06 20.55 18.78
N VAL A 98 3.76 20.12 20.00
CA VAL A 98 2.42 19.71 20.41
C VAL A 98 1.67 20.92 20.95
N LEU A 99 0.54 21.23 20.31
CA LEU A 99 -0.34 22.34 20.65
C LEU A 99 -1.72 21.82 21.05
N THR A 100 -2.30 22.37 22.11
CA THR A 100 -3.71 22.10 22.42
C THR A 100 -4.64 22.86 21.47
N LYS A 101 -5.89 22.41 21.34
CA LYS A 101 -6.98 23.15 20.66
C LYS A 101 -7.17 24.58 21.17
N LYS A 102 -6.69 24.90 22.38
CA LYS A 102 -6.72 26.25 22.98
C LYS A 102 -5.52 27.12 22.58
N GLY A 103 -4.55 26.58 21.82
CA GLY A 103 -3.34 27.28 21.38
C GLY A 103 -2.18 27.25 22.37
N GLN A 104 -2.29 26.47 23.45
CA GLN A 104 -1.18 26.28 24.41
C GLN A 104 -0.18 25.26 23.87
N LEU A 105 1.09 25.64 23.78
CA LEU A 105 2.21 24.72 23.54
C LEU A 105 2.43 23.87 24.79
N ILE A 106 2.41 22.55 24.61
CA ILE A 106 2.54 21.57 25.71
C ILE A 106 3.77 20.69 25.58
N GLY A 107 4.56 20.79 24.50
CA GLY A 107 5.80 20.03 24.38
C GLY A 107 6.23 19.71 22.96
N GLU A 108 7.11 18.72 22.83
CA GLU A 108 7.66 18.22 21.58
C GLU A 108 7.51 16.70 21.48
N VAL A 109 7.06 16.19 20.33
CA VAL A 109 6.92 14.75 20.09
C VAL A 109 8.30 14.09 20.04
N LYS A 110 8.55 13.11 20.92
CA LYS A 110 9.80 12.34 20.94
C LYS A 110 9.68 10.97 20.29
N GLU A 111 8.51 10.35 20.35
CA GLU A 111 8.31 8.99 19.84
C GLU A 111 6.86 8.82 19.35
N VAL A 112 6.67 7.95 18.36
CA VAL A 112 5.35 7.59 17.82
C VAL A 112 5.14 6.09 17.98
N LEU A 113 3.99 5.69 18.53
CA LEU A 113 3.57 4.30 18.62
C LEU A 113 2.69 3.94 17.43
N ILE A 114 3.10 2.90 16.71
CA ILE A 114 2.38 2.35 15.57
C ILE A 114 1.71 1.05 15.97
N ASP A 115 0.47 0.86 15.55
CA ASP A 115 -0.23 -0.40 15.66
C ASP A 115 0.33 -1.41 14.64
N GLU A 116 0.69 -2.60 15.13
CA GLU A 116 1.42 -3.59 14.34
C GLU A 116 0.55 -4.28 13.29
N GLU A 117 -0.76 -4.36 13.52
CA GLU A 117 -1.71 -5.03 12.63
C GLU A 117 -2.29 -4.07 11.59
N THR A 118 -2.62 -2.85 12.02
CA THR A 118 -3.32 -1.87 11.18
C THR A 118 -2.37 -0.84 10.54
N GLY A 119 -1.18 -0.62 11.10
CA GLY A 119 -0.26 0.43 10.69
C GLY A 119 -0.72 1.84 11.06
N LEU A 120 -1.79 1.96 11.85
CA LEU A 120 -2.27 3.25 12.34
C LEU A 120 -1.35 3.76 13.45
N ILE A 121 -1.19 5.08 13.51
CA ILE A 121 -0.59 5.73 14.68
C ILE A 121 -1.55 5.54 15.84
N ALA A 122 -1.13 4.78 16.85
CA ALA A 122 -1.95 4.47 18.01
C ALA A 122 -1.79 5.52 19.12
N ALA A 123 -0.58 6.03 19.31
CA ALA A 123 -0.28 7.08 20.28
C ALA A 123 1.01 7.82 19.91
N CYS A 124 1.17 9.04 20.44
CA CYS A 124 2.39 9.83 20.34
C CYS A 124 2.88 10.17 21.75
N LEU A 125 4.17 9.97 22.00
CA LEU A 125 4.84 10.38 23.22
C LEU A 125 5.48 11.74 23.00
N PHE A 126 5.19 12.70 23.87
CA PHE A 126 5.77 14.03 23.85
C PHE A 126 6.39 14.37 25.20
N GLU A 127 7.40 15.24 25.18
CA GLU A 127 8.10 15.69 26.37
C GLU A 127 7.65 17.11 26.74
N SER A 128 7.27 17.30 28.00
CA SER A 128 6.89 18.57 28.62
C SER A 128 7.60 18.72 29.95
N ASP A 129 8.32 19.81 30.18
CA ASP A 129 8.98 20.11 31.47
C ASP A 129 9.79 18.90 32.05
N ASP A 130 10.53 18.19 31.19
CA ASP A 130 11.29 16.95 31.49
C ASP A 130 10.44 15.72 31.89
N GLU A 131 9.12 15.78 31.74
CA GLU A 131 8.20 14.66 31.88
C GLU A 131 7.72 14.16 30.51
N THR A 132 7.68 12.83 30.33
CA THR A 132 7.11 12.21 29.12
C THR A 132 5.62 11.98 29.32
N HIS A 133 4.82 12.50 28.40
CA HIS A 133 3.39 12.33 28.34
C HIS A 133 2.99 11.57 27.07
N GLU A 134 1.92 10.78 27.18
CA GLU A 134 1.35 10.03 26.06
C GLU A 134 0.04 10.66 25.60
N VAL A 135 -0.16 10.73 24.27
CA VAL A 135 -1.40 11.17 23.63
C VAL A 135 -1.89 10.04 22.74
N GLY A 136 -3.10 9.55 23.01
CA GLY A 136 -3.73 8.55 22.15
C GLY A 136 -4.17 9.15 20.80
N ALA A 137 -4.25 8.32 19.76
CA ALA A 137 -4.66 8.71 18.42
C ALA A 137 -6.01 9.45 18.37
N GLU A 138 -6.92 9.11 19.28
CA GLU A 138 -8.25 9.73 19.42
C GLU A 138 -8.17 11.21 19.80
N GLN A 139 -7.13 11.61 20.53
CA GLN A 139 -6.92 12.98 20.96
C GLN A 139 -6.19 13.81 19.90
N ILE A 140 -5.54 13.17 18.93
CA ILE A 140 -4.82 13.87 17.86
C ILE A 140 -5.85 14.39 16.85
N ILE A 141 -5.99 15.72 16.73
CA ILE A 141 -6.88 16.34 15.74
C ILE A 141 -6.15 16.45 14.41
N THR A 142 -4.94 17.01 14.43
CA THR A 142 -4.17 17.34 13.22
C THR A 142 -2.71 16.95 13.41
N LEU A 143 -2.16 16.24 12.41
CA LEU A 143 -0.73 15.98 12.27
C LEU A 143 -0.19 16.86 11.15
N GLY A 144 0.53 17.93 11.50
CA GLY A 144 1.22 18.80 10.56
C GLY A 144 2.72 18.49 10.51
N LYS A 145 3.43 19.18 9.59
CA LYS A 145 4.89 19.12 9.49
C LYS A 145 5.61 19.66 10.72
N GLU A 146 5.04 20.70 11.35
CA GLU A 146 5.67 21.41 12.48
C GLU A 146 4.81 21.37 13.74
N LEU A 147 3.49 21.20 13.58
CA LEU A 147 2.51 21.32 14.64
C LEU A 147 1.64 20.06 14.70
N LEU A 148 1.55 19.48 15.90
CA LEU A 148 0.60 18.43 16.24
C LEU A 148 -0.47 19.03 17.14
N ILE A 149 -1.73 19.04 16.69
CA ILE A 149 -2.83 19.62 17.45
C ILE A 149 -3.58 18.51 18.19
N VAL A 150 -3.70 18.64 19.52
CA VAL A 150 -4.42 17.69 20.37
C VAL A 150 -5.68 18.30 20.99
N GLU A 151 -6.73 17.50 21.10
CA GLU A 151 -7.88 17.76 21.94
C GLU A 151 -7.47 17.44 23.38
N GLY A 152 -7.15 18.48 24.15
CA GLY A 152 -6.42 18.35 25.40
C GLY A 152 -7.03 17.35 26.38
N ALA A 153 -6.19 16.53 26.99
CA ALA A 153 -6.42 16.04 28.34
C ALA A 153 -5.48 16.81 29.27
N SER A 154 -6.05 17.39 30.31
CA SER A 154 -5.35 17.68 31.55
C SER A 154 -4.48 16.50 31.95
N SER A 155 -3.28 16.80 32.42
CA SER A 155 -2.34 15.91 33.08
C SER A 155 -3.05 14.92 34.01
N HIS A 156 -3.08 13.65 33.61
CA HIS A 156 -3.24 12.53 34.53
C HIS A 156 -2.08 11.57 34.29
N PRO A 157 -1.02 11.64 35.10
CA PRO A 157 -0.07 10.55 35.20
C PRO A 157 -0.73 9.50 36.08
N THR A 158 -0.99 8.30 35.56
CA THR A 158 -1.21 7.15 36.46
C THR A 158 -0.73 5.88 35.76
N ASN A 159 0.58 5.67 35.84
CA ASN A 159 1.07 4.33 36.15
C ASN A 159 0.56 4.00 37.55
N ASP A 160 -0.40 3.09 37.67
CA ASP A 160 -0.37 2.15 38.79
C ASP A 160 -1.05 0.83 38.43
N VAL A 161 -0.26 -0.22 38.57
CA VAL A 161 -0.67 -1.61 38.63
C VAL A 161 -1.56 -1.80 39.85
N MET A 162 -2.79 -2.28 39.69
CA MET A 162 -3.43 -3.12 40.73
C MET A 162 -4.72 -3.79 40.23
N GLU A 163 -4.58 -5.10 40.01
CA GLU A 163 -5.46 -6.17 40.45
C GLU A 163 -6.48 -5.75 41.53
N PHE A 164 -7.79 -5.87 41.24
CA PHE A 164 -8.80 -6.00 42.29
C PHE A 164 -9.92 -6.95 41.86
N SER A 165 -9.73 -8.20 42.28
CA SER A 165 -10.77 -9.12 42.70
C SER A 165 -11.69 -8.47 43.73
N LEU A 166 -12.99 -8.81 43.69
CA LEU A 166 -13.84 -9.35 44.78
C LEU A 166 -15.30 -9.25 44.27
N GLN A 167 -15.96 -10.38 43.93
CA GLN A 167 -16.78 -11.19 44.85
C GLN A 167 -17.89 -10.32 45.50
N ASP A 168 -19.21 -10.55 45.42
CA ASP A 168 -20.12 -11.71 45.24
C ASP A 168 -21.47 -11.23 45.93
N PRO A 169 -22.59 -11.98 46.17
CA PRO A 169 -23.08 -13.21 45.54
C PRO A 169 -24.65 -13.39 45.50
N ILE A 170 -25.08 -14.58 45.00
CA ILE A 170 -26.28 -15.44 45.28
C ILE A 170 -27.73 -14.86 45.09
N GLN A 171 -28.74 -15.52 44.50
CA GLN A 171 -29.13 -16.94 44.48
C GLN A 171 -30.00 -17.34 43.27
N THR A 172 -29.59 -18.41 42.59
CA THR A 172 -30.48 -19.46 42.06
C THR A 172 -30.82 -20.42 43.20
N PRO A 173 -31.90 -21.22 43.14
CA PRO A 173 -31.65 -22.60 42.71
C PRO A 173 -32.80 -23.34 41.97
N VAL A 174 -32.38 -24.07 40.93
CA VAL A 174 -32.59 -25.52 40.72
C VAL A 174 -34.01 -26.06 40.46
N ALA A 175 -34.20 -26.60 39.25
CA ALA A 175 -34.35 -28.05 38.99
C ALA A 175 -34.21 -28.33 37.46
N ILE A 176 -33.08 -28.92 37.02
CA ILE A 176 -32.92 -30.32 36.54
C ILE A 176 -33.71 -30.56 35.24
N ASP A 177 -33.13 -30.46 34.03
CA ASP A 177 -32.11 -31.28 33.34
C ASP A 177 -32.68 -32.52 32.61
N LEU A 178 -32.05 -32.82 31.47
CA LEU A 178 -32.39 -33.69 30.33
C LEU A 178 -33.25 -33.04 29.24
N ILE A 179 -32.65 -32.80 28.06
CA ILE A 179 -32.82 -33.59 26.82
C ILE A 179 -31.69 -33.20 25.84
N GLU A 180 -31.09 -34.23 25.23
CA GLU A 180 -30.09 -34.21 24.16
C GLU A 180 -30.58 -33.63 22.82
N GLU A 181 -29.59 -33.06 22.12
CA GLU A 181 -29.35 -33.12 20.68
C GLU A 181 -30.31 -32.54 19.62
N THR A 182 -29.64 -31.76 18.78
CA THR A 182 -29.76 -31.63 17.32
C THR A 182 -30.72 -30.58 16.75
N GLU A 183 -30.05 -29.52 16.26
CA GLU A 183 -30.24 -28.84 14.98
C GLU A 183 -31.67 -28.54 14.50
N SER A 184 -32.00 -27.26 14.49
CA SER A 184 -32.84 -26.69 13.43
C SER A 184 -32.56 -25.18 13.31
N ALA A 185 -31.56 -24.85 12.49
CA ALA A 185 -31.42 -23.51 11.92
C ALA A 185 -32.47 -23.32 10.81
N ARG A 186 -33.18 -22.19 10.89
CA ARG A 186 -34.05 -21.58 9.89
C ARG A 186 -33.58 -20.11 9.89
N GLU A 187 -33.28 -19.46 8.76
CA GLU A 187 -34.14 -19.30 7.59
C GLU A 187 -33.36 -18.87 6.33
N ILE A 188 -33.79 -19.46 5.19
CA ILE A 188 -33.94 -18.89 3.84
C ILE A 188 -32.66 -18.70 2.97
N GLU A 189 -32.34 -19.75 2.22
CA GLU A 189 -31.92 -19.64 0.82
C GLU A 189 -32.95 -20.39 -0.06
N LEU A 190 -33.43 -19.68 -1.07
CA LEU A 190 -34.26 -20.10 -2.20
C LEU A 190 -33.31 -19.94 -3.40
N VAL A 191 -33.04 -20.84 -4.36
CA VAL A 191 -33.80 -21.84 -5.11
C VAL A 191 -32.72 -22.68 -5.84
N THR A 192 -32.84 -24.01 -5.93
CA THR A 192 -32.35 -24.79 -7.10
C THR A 192 -33.18 -26.07 -7.17
N GLU A 193 -33.93 -26.34 -8.22
CA GLU A 193 -33.63 -27.24 -9.35
C GLU A 193 -34.99 -27.47 -10.06
N LEU A 194 -35.17 -27.77 -11.33
CA LEU A 194 -34.38 -27.98 -12.54
C LEU A 194 -35.40 -28.03 -13.69
N ASP A 195 -35.01 -27.50 -14.85
CA ASP A 195 -35.34 -27.94 -16.22
C ASP A 195 -35.62 -26.76 -17.15
N PHE A 196 -34.60 -26.38 -17.95
CA PHE A 196 -34.71 -26.49 -19.40
C PHE A 196 -33.33 -26.37 -20.07
N VAL A 197 -33.04 -27.33 -20.93
CA VAL A 197 -31.96 -27.34 -21.92
C VAL A 197 -32.23 -26.22 -22.94
N VAL A 198 -31.24 -25.36 -23.26
CA VAL A 198 -30.92 -24.80 -24.61
C VAL A 198 -29.61 -23.99 -24.53
N GLU A 199 -28.82 -24.06 -25.61
CA GLU A 199 -27.50 -23.48 -25.95
C GLU A 199 -27.12 -22.09 -25.36
N PRO A 200 -25.82 -21.80 -25.15
CA PRO A 200 -25.40 -20.45 -24.77
C PRO A 200 -25.16 -19.58 -26.01
N GLU A 201 -26.17 -18.77 -26.36
CA GLU A 201 -25.96 -17.54 -27.13
C GLU A 201 -25.61 -16.38 -26.18
N THR A 202 -24.52 -15.73 -26.54
CA THR A 202 -24.03 -14.38 -26.23
C THR A 202 -25.08 -13.29 -26.46
N THR A 203 -24.93 -12.10 -25.82
CA THR A 203 -25.19 -10.70 -26.31
C THR A 203 -25.45 -9.75 -25.11
N GLN A 204 -24.52 -8.85 -24.72
CA GLN A 204 -24.33 -7.40 -25.06
C GLN A 204 -25.42 -6.46 -24.47
N GLU A 205 -25.16 -5.24 -23.97
CA GLU A 205 -24.46 -4.06 -24.56
C GLU A 205 -24.09 -3.00 -23.47
N PRO A 206 -23.24 -1.97 -23.73
CA PRO A 206 -22.63 -1.61 -25.02
C PRO A 206 -21.09 -1.64 -25.01
N GLU A 207 -20.55 -2.09 -26.15
CA GLU A 207 -19.13 -2.03 -26.49
C GLU A 207 -18.70 -0.66 -27.00
N PRO A 208 -17.46 -0.22 -26.74
CA PRO A 208 -16.64 0.35 -27.78
C PRO A 208 -15.98 -0.80 -28.56
N VAL A 209 -16.60 -1.09 -29.69
CA VAL A 209 -16.09 -1.80 -30.87
C VAL A 209 -14.55 -1.89 -30.94
N GLY A 210 -14.05 -3.12 -30.98
CA GLY A 210 -12.84 -3.46 -31.74
C GLY A 210 -11.78 -4.27 -31.01
N GLU A 211 -12.03 -5.56 -30.78
CA GLU A 211 -10.95 -6.52 -30.58
C GLU A 211 -9.98 -6.51 -31.78
N ARG A 212 -8.70 -6.29 -31.49
CA ARG A 212 -7.72 -7.35 -31.74
C ARG A 212 -6.88 -7.49 -30.49
N GLU A 213 -6.82 -8.71 -29.97
CA GLU A 213 -5.86 -9.15 -28.96
C GLU A 213 -4.44 -8.77 -29.40
N THR A 214 -4.04 -7.56 -29.06
CA THR A 214 -2.64 -7.24 -29.04
C THR A 214 -2.14 -7.85 -27.75
N GLY A 215 -1.39 -8.94 -27.83
CA GLY A 215 -0.68 -9.56 -26.71
C GLY A 215 0.42 -8.64 -26.11
N PHE A 216 0.19 -7.33 -26.17
CA PHE A 216 1.08 -6.26 -25.82
C PHE A 216 0.65 -5.64 -24.50
N ASN A 217 1.61 -5.56 -23.58
CA ASN A 217 1.45 -4.91 -22.29
C ASN A 217 1.21 -3.40 -22.47
N LEU A 218 0.70 -2.74 -21.43
CA LEU A 218 0.39 -1.28 -21.42
C LEU A 218 1.57 -0.41 -21.89
N PHE A 219 2.81 -0.86 -21.68
CA PHE A 219 4.02 -0.18 -22.16
C PHE A 219 4.23 -0.30 -23.68
N GLU A 220 4.01 -1.50 -24.24
CA GLU A 220 4.13 -1.78 -25.67
C GLU A 220 3.04 -1.02 -26.46
N GLN A 221 1.83 -0.90 -25.91
CA GLN A 221 0.76 -0.06 -26.46
C GLN A 221 1.15 1.44 -26.49
N ARG A 222 1.81 1.93 -25.44
CA ARG A 222 2.33 3.31 -25.41
C ARG A 222 3.48 3.52 -26.40
N GLN A 223 4.32 2.52 -26.66
CA GLN A 223 5.36 2.58 -27.68
C GLN A 223 4.78 2.65 -29.09
N LEU A 224 3.79 1.81 -29.38
CA LEU A 224 3.02 1.83 -30.63
C LEU A 224 2.39 3.21 -30.88
N GLN A 225 1.81 3.82 -29.84
CA GLN A 225 1.26 5.18 -29.89
C GLN A 225 2.32 6.26 -30.18
N TYR A 226 3.58 6.05 -29.75
CA TYR A 226 4.69 6.97 -29.99
C TYR A 226 5.25 6.89 -31.41
N PHE A 227 5.06 5.76 -32.10
CA PHE A 227 5.49 5.60 -33.49
C PHE A 227 4.62 6.36 -34.47
N ILE A 228 3.38 6.70 -34.10
CA ILE A 228 2.49 7.48 -34.96
C ILE A 228 3.16 8.82 -35.28
N ASP A 229 3.20 9.16 -36.57
CA ASP A 229 3.88 10.33 -37.16
C ASP A 229 5.42 10.29 -37.22
N LYS A 230 6.05 9.16 -36.88
CA LYS A 230 7.49 8.95 -37.06
C LYS A 230 7.81 8.32 -38.42
N VAL A 231 9.02 8.55 -38.89
CA VAL A 231 9.52 8.04 -40.17
C VAL A 231 10.49 6.90 -39.93
N VAL A 232 10.49 5.91 -40.82
CA VAL A 232 11.39 4.77 -40.74
C VAL A 232 12.61 4.98 -41.65
N GLU A 233 13.79 4.63 -41.17
CA GLU A 233 15.05 4.73 -41.94
C GLU A 233 15.31 3.50 -42.82
N LYS A 234 14.80 2.34 -42.35
CA LYS A 234 14.79 0.98 -42.92
C LYS A 234 13.57 0.65 -43.79
N ASP A 235 13.69 -0.24 -44.77
CA ASP A 235 12.54 -1.04 -45.21
C ASP A 235 12.24 -2.08 -44.12
N ILE A 236 11.00 -2.15 -43.65
CA ILE A 236 10.56 -3.08 -42.60
C ILE A 236 9.41 -3.94 -43.14
N VAL A 237 9.49 -5.24 -42.90
CA VAL A 237 8.41 -6.18 -43.23
C VAL A 237 7.46 -6.26 -42.02
N LEU A 238 6.19 -5.96 -42.24
CA LEU A 238 5.14 -6.02 -41.21
C LEU A 238 4.56 -7.45 -41.11
N ASP A 239 3.80 -7.72 -40.05
CA ASP A 239 3.25 -9.07 -39.78
C ASP A 239 2.23 -9.52 -40.85
N ASN A 240 1.61 -8.58 -41.56
CA ASN A 240 0.70 -8.85 -42.68
C ASN A 240 1.43 -9.12 -44.01
N GLY A 241 2.77 -9.05 -44.04
CA GLY A 241 3.59 -9.19 -45.24
C GLY A 241 3.74 -7.92 -46.08
N GLU A 242 3.19 -6.78 -45.65
CA GLU A 242 3.43 -5.48 -46.28
C GLU A 242 4.82 -4.94 -45.92
N ILE A 243 5.47 -4.25 -46.87
CA ILE A 243 6.79 -3.67 -46.65
C ILE A 243 6.62 -2.16 -46.48
N LEU A 244 6.88 -1.68 -45.27
CA LEU A 244 6.98 -0.27 -44.96
C LEU A 244 8.34 0.23 -45.46
N ARG A 245 8.35 1.18 -46.39
CA ARG A 245 9.59 1.62 -47.04
C ARG A 245 10.32 2.69 -46.24
N ALA A 246 11.65 2.74 -46.39
CA ALA A 246 12.48 3.80 -45.85
C ALA A 246 11.98 5.19 -46.32
N GLY A 247 11.71 6.08 -45.36
CA GLY A 247 11.16 7.42 -45.60
C GLY A 247 9.64 7.52 -45.45
N GLU A 248 8.93 6.40 -45.26
CA GLU A 248 7.48 6.38 -45.06
C GLU A 248 7.10 6.67 -43.60
N ARG A 249 5.96 7.35 -43.41
CA ARG A 249 5.44 7.70 -42.08
C ARG A 249 4.61 6.57 -41.52
N ILE A 250 4.85 6.23 -40.25
CA ILE A 250 4.03 5.28 -39.51
C ILE A 250 2.69 5.95 -39.19
N THR A 251 1.63 5.44 -39.81
CA THR A 251 0.25 5.87 -39.57
C THR A 251 -0.44 4.93 -38.59
N SER A 252 -1.59 5.34 -38.04
CA SER A 252 -2.39 4.50 -37.14
C SER A 252 -2.81 3.16 -37.79
N ASN A 253 -2.87 3.08 -39.13
CA ASN A 253 -3.13 1.84 -39.85
C ASN A 253 -1.95 0.86 -39.72
N VAL A 254 -0.71 1.34 -39.94
CA VAL A 254 0.53 0.56 -39.81
C VAL A 254 0.73 0.06 -38.38
N VAL A 255 0.43 0.88 -37.38
CA VAL A 255 0.51 0.49 -35.96
C VAL A 255 -0.45 -0.67 -35.64
N ASN A 256 -1.65 -0.66 -36.22
CA ASN A 256 -2.62 -1.74 -36.08
C ASN A 256 -2.26 -3.00 -36.89
N GLN A 257 -1.18 -2.98 -37.66
CA GLN A 257 -0.65 -4.15 -38.36
C GLN A 257 0.52 -4.79 -37.61
N ILE A 258 1.07 -4.11 -36.59
CA ILE A 258 2.09 -4.65 -35.71
C ILE A 258 1.37 -5.51 -34.66
N MET A 259 1.48 -6.82 -34.82
CA MET A 259 0.81 -7.82 -33.97
C MET A 259 1.81 -8.66 -33.18
N THR A 260 3.09 -8.67 -33.57
CA THR A 260 4.14 -9.43 -32.87
C THR A 260 5.22 -8.55 -32.26
N ARG A 261 5.85 -9.05 -31.18
CA ARG A 261 6.98 -8.37 -30.52
C ARG A 261 8.20 -8.24 -31.43
N SER A 262 8.38 -9.16 -32.37
CA SER A 262 9.45 -9.13 -33.36
C SER A 262 9.38 -7.90 -34.27
N THR A 263 8.21 -7.64 -34.86
CA THR A 263 7.99 -6.49 -35.74
C THR A 263 8.01 -5.18 -34.95
N LEU A 264 7.44 -5.15 -33.74
CA LEU A 264 7.57 -3.99 -32.85
C LEU A 264 9.04 -3.64 -32.59
N MET A 265 9.88 -4.64 -32.32
CA MET A 265 11.30 -4.45 -32.07
C MET A 265 12.05 -3.99 -33.32
N GLU A 266 11.73 -4.52 -34.51
CA GLU A 266 12.32 -4.04 -35.77
C GLU A 266 11.97 -2.58 -36.08
N VAL A 267 10.71 -2.19 -35.84
CA VAL A 267 10.23 -0.81 -35.98
C VAL A 267 10.93 0.12 -34.98
N THR A 268 11.11 -0.31 -33.72
CA THR A 268 11.86 0.49 -32.73
C THR A 268 13.31 0.72 -33.14
N SER A 269 13.96 -0.27 -33.77
CA SER A 269 15.38 -0.24 -34.10
C SER A 269 15.70 0.64 -35.31
N HIS A 270 14.74 0.86 -36.21
CA HIS A 270 14.92 1.59 -37.47
C HIS A 270 14.07 2.85 -37.54
N LEU A 271 13.55 3.30 -36.40
CA LEU A 271 12.85 4.57 -36.28
C LEU A 271 13.85 5.73 -36.36
N GLN A 272 13.55 6.71 -37.20
CA GLN A 272 14.35 7.92 -37.26
C GLN A 272 14.21 8.68 -35.94
N LYS A 273 15.31 8.80 -35.21
CA LYS A 273 15.39 9.63 -34.01
C LYS A 273 15.39 11.10 -34.45
N ASN A 274 14.29 11.80 -34.19
CA ASN A 274 14.29 13.27 -34.22
C ASN A 274 15.07 13.82 -33.02
#